data_AF-A0A2S9VDV1-F1
#
_entry.id   AF-A0A2S9VDV1-F1
#
_cell.length_a   1.000
_cell.length_b   1.000
_cell.length_c   1.000
_cell.angle_alpha   90.00
_cell.angle_beta   90.00
_cell.angle_gamma   90.00
#
_symmetry.space_group_name_H-M   'P 1'
#
loop_
_entity.id
_entity.type
_entity.pdbx_description
1 polymer ?
#
loop_
_entity_poly.entity_id
_entity_poly.type
_entity_poly.pdbx_seq_one_letter_code
_entity_poly.pdbx_strand_id
1 'polypeptide(L)'
;MKLLKSAALFLLPTTISANANAEYLINLADFPDWFQQSMARETSVETSGKMVIERLNVDAQVKGKPVLQDSGSTDVWYYTMDIGSDSPVECYAFLEFDGAANSLHAIVEHSLGGAEQINGKPLSGRFTLGLDMGMIGDTPFLQLDTLYNLGEGSEKVAGVLKGLSAQTSQSLQICVHNEMGYQQAFHDVFTSFVQAFTANDQQPELYEATYRMTINGIPVGYSQEKHTIDQDGDIATVLRDAMITPVDQVAVSRSDSQTLEWSRPDGSLINAQEYTIENGQLASQFAISSAEDAWQVTGQMQGKEVSATLEYNSWLLSSFGNYTETALLLASDAPSADYHIWLPDADPTSAFSVTFTKIDELPDANLQFDLGPLTLKYLATENGSFEKGSIAQGGAELKLEKVYSKGQPVMP
;
A
#
# COMPACT_ATOMS: atom_id res chain seq x y z
N MET A 1 -0.15 66.97 -20.73
CA MET A 1 -0.25 66.16 -19.49
C MET A 1 -0.66 64.76 -19.93
N LYS A 2 0.27 63.86 -20.29
CA LYS A 2 1.14 62.99 -19.46
C LYS A 2 0.37 62.18 -18.40
N LEU A 3 0.64 60.86 -18.44
CA LEU A 3 0.38 59.79 -17.45
C LEU A 3 -0.95 59.03 -17.69
N LEU A 4 -1.03 57.70 -17.68
CA LEU A 4 -0.05 56.63 -17.44
C LEU A 4 -0.66 55.31 -17.97
N LYS A 5 0.16 54.52 -18.65
CA LYS A 5 -0.09 53.11 -18.97
C LYS A 5 0.02 52.31 -17.68
N SER A 6 -0.98 51.51 -17.33
CA SER A 6 -0.84 50.44 -16.33
C SER A 6 -1.13 49.11 -17.02
N ALA A 7 -0.06 48.44 -17.41
CA ALA A 7 -0.08 47.01 -17.69
C ALA A 7 -0.22 46.29 -16.36
N ALA A 8 -1.39 45.69 -16.12
CA ALA A 8 -1.55 44.71 -15.06
C ALA A 8 -0.97 43.39 -15.58
N LEU A 9 0.26 43.11 -15.16
CA LEU A 9 0.90 41.81 -15.30
C LEU A 9 0.05 40.82 -14.47
N PHE A 10 -0.68 39.93 -15.14
CA PHE A 10 -1.20 38.72 -14.49
C PHE A 10 0.00 37.83 -14.17
N LEU A 11 0.56 38.00 -12.97
CA LEU A 11 1.38 36.99 -12.32
C LEU A 11 0.42 35.87 -11.90
N LEU A 12 0.23 34.91 -12.80
CA LEU A 12 -0.27 33.59 -12.43
C LEU A 12 0.71 33.04 -11.39
N PRO A 13 0.27 32.68 -10.16
CA PRO A 13 1.09 31.84 -9.32
C PRO A 13 1.21 30.51 -10.05
N THR A 14 2.40 30.23 -10.58
CA THR A 14 2.81 28.86 -10.86
C THR A 14 2.74 28.13 -9.53
N THR A 15 1.65 27.41 -9.30
CA THR A 15 1.62 26.32 -8.34
C THR A 15 2.68 25.35 -8.83
N ILE A 16 3.88 25.43 -8.26
CA ILE A 16 4.82 24.33 -8.30
C ILE A 16 4.07 23.21 -7.60
N SER A 17 3.57 22.25 -8.37
CA SER A 17 3.09 20.99 -7.84
C SER A 17 4.25 20.43 -7.02
N ALA A 18 4.14 20.48 -5.70
CA ALA A 18 5.01 19.71 -4.84
C ALA A 18 4.68 18.25 -5.15
N ASN A 19 5.44 17.64 -6.06
CA ASN A 19 5.52 16.19 -6.11
C ASN A 19 5.94 15.77 -4.71
N ALA A 20 5.09 15.01 -4.03
CA ALA A 20 5.37 14.51 -2.70
C ALA A 20 6.66 13.67 -2.78
N ASN A 21 7.76 14.24 -2.27
CA ASN A 21 8.94 13.46 -1.93
C ASN A 21 8.62 12.72 -0.63
N ALA A 22 9.19 11.54 -0.43
CA ALA A 22 8.99 10.77 0.78
C ALA A 22 9.17 11.59 2.06
N GLU A 23 8.40 11.26 3.08
CA GLU A 23 8.60 11.82 4.40
C GLU A 23 9.87 11.24 5.00
N TYR A 24 10.94 12.04 5.01
CA TYR A 24 12.19 11.63 5.63
C TYR A 24 12.02 11.60 7.15
N LEU A 25 12.30 10.44 7.72
CA LEU A 25 12.31 10.22 9.17
C LEU A 25 13.56 10.83 9.83
N ILE A 26 14.55 11.21 9.02
CA ILE A 26 15.77 11.86 9.45
C ILE A 26 15.88 13.22 8.76
N ASN A 27 16.10 14.28 9.54
CA ASN A 27 16.25 15.63 9.01
C ASN A 27 17.57 15.76 8.23
N LEU A 28 17.47 15.93 6.90
CA LEU A 28 18.64 16.09 6.03
C LEU A 28 19.50 17.31 6.38
N ALA A 29 18.92 18.34 7.00
CA ALA A 29 19.66 19.53 7.42
C ALA A 29 20.70 19.25 8.52
N ASP A 30 20.57 18.11 9.23
CA ASP A 30 21.50 17.70 10.28
C ASP A 30 22.77 17.02 9.71
N PHE A 31 22.80 16.73 8.40
CA PHE A 31 23.94 16.12 7.72
C PHE A 31 24.93 17.17 7.20
N PRO A 32 26.21 16.81 6.97
CA PRO A 32 27.18 17.71 6.35
C PRO A 32 26.78 18.17 4.93
N ASP A 33 27.25 19.34 4.51
CA ASP A 33 26.92 19.95 3.21
C ASP A 33 27.13 19.01 2.01
N TRP A 34 28.19 18.20 2.02
CA TRP A 34 28.48 17.27 0.93
C TRP A 34 27.37 16.20 0.76
N PHE A 35 26.76 15.79 1.86
CA PHE A 35 25.68 14.79 1.87
C PHE A 35 24.41 15.43 1.34
N GLN A 36 24.08 16.64 1.82
CA GLN A 36 22.93 17.41 1.33
C GLN A 36 23.03 17.67 -0.17
N GLN A 37 24.20 18.09 -0.66
CA GLN A 37 24.46 18.29 -2.09
C GLN A 37 24.34 17.00 -2.90
N SER A 38 24.77 15.87 -2.32
CA SER A 38 24.65 14.56 -2.97
C SER A 38 23.20 14.11 -3.07
N MET A 39 22.42 14.31 -2.02
CA MET A 39 20.98 14.02 -1.99
C MET A 39 20.17 14.93 -2.93
N ALA A 40 20.65 16.15 -3.18
CA ALA A 40 20.01 17.10 -4.09
C ALA A 40 20.33 16.87 -5.58
N ARG A 41 21.22 15.92 -5.92
CA ARG A 41 21.49 15.58 -7.32
C ARG A 41 20.21 15.09 -7.97
N GLU A 42 19.99 15.49 -9.23
CA GLU A 42 18.84 15.05 -10.00
C GLU A 42 19.20 15.02 -11.49
N THR A 43 18.47 14.21 -12.26
CA THR A 43 18.57 14.17 -13.72
C THR A 43 17.19 13.98 -14.35
N SER A 44 17.13 14.17 -15.66
CA SER A 44 15.95 13.84 -16.46
C SER A 44 16.20 12.54 -17.21
N VAL A 45 15.22 11.63 -17.19
CA VAL A 45 15.32 10.35 -17.90
C VAL A 45 14.77 10.51 -19.31
N GLU A 46 15.64 10.96 -20.21
CA GLU A 46 15.27 11.30 -21.60
C GLU A 46 15.17 10.09 -22.52
N THR A 47 15.78 8.97 -22.16
CA THR A 47 15.74 7.75 -22.96
C THR A 47 14.58 6.86 -22.56
N SER A 48 14.05 6.12 -23.54
CA SER A 48 13.13 5.02 -23.30
C SER A 48 13.57 3.81 -24.12
N GLY A 49 13.19 2.63 -23.67
CA GLY A 49 13.44 1.40 -24.41
C GLY A 49 12.27 0.43 -24.33
N LYS A 50 12.29 -0.52 -25.26
CA LYS A 50 11.24 -1.53 -25.37
C LYS A 50 11.41 -2.59 -24.28
N MET A 51 10.31 -2.89 -23.59
CA MET A 51 10.20 -4.00 -22.64
C MET A 51 9.09 -4.94 -23.10
N VAL A 52 9.37 -6.25 -23.11
CA VAL A 52 8.42 -7.28 -23.50
C VAL A 52 8.43 -8.40 -22.47
N ILE A 53 7.27 -8.72 -21.92
CA ILE A 53 7.03 -9.86 -21.03
C ILE A 53 5.75 -10.55 -21.50
N GLU A 54 5.90 -11.57 -22.35
CA GLU A 54 4.75 -12.24 -23.00
C GLU A 54 3.77 -12.83 -21.99
N ARG A 55 4.26 -13.44 -20.91
CA ARG A 55 3.44 -14.09 -19.87
C ARG A 55 2.55 -13.12 -19.09
N LEU A 56 2.94 -11.85 -19.02
CA LEU A 56 2.19 -10.78 -18.38
C LEU A 56 1.55 -9.83 -19.40
N ASN A 57 1.53 -10.21 -20.68
CA ASN A 57 1.01 -9.41 -21.78
C ASN A 57 1.58 -7.97 -21.82
N VAL A 58 2.88 -7.84 -21.52
CA VAL A 58 3.59 -6.57 -21.57
C VAL A 58 4.28 -6.42 -22.92
N ASP A 59 3.95 -5.37 -23.65
CA ASP A 59 4.72 -4.81 -24.77
C ASP A 59 4.63 -3.28 -24.66
N ALA A 60 5.65 -2.66 -24.05
CA ALA A 60 5.62 -1.25 -23.69
C ALA A 60 6.97 -0.54 -23.91
N GLN A 61 6.91 0.79 -23.99
CA GLN A 61 8.08 1.65 -23.84
C GLN A 61 8.18 2.08 -22.38
N VAL A 62 9.34 1.82 -21.75
CA VAL A 62 9.64 2.22 -20.38
C VAL A 62 10.79 3.21 -20.37
N LYS A 63 10.79 4.14 -19.41
CA LYS A 63 11.87 5.11 -19.22
C LYS A 63 13.17 4.39 -18.83
N GLY A 64 14.29 4.94 -19.29
CA GLY A 64 15.61 4.32 -19.20
C GLY A 64 15.88 3.37 -20.36
N LYS A 65 16.98 2.61 -20.27
CA LYS A 65 17.33 1.55 -21.23
C LYS A 65 17.24 0.18 -20.55
N PRO A 66 16.09 -0.53 -20.66
CA PRO A 66 15.92 -1.85 -20.07
C PRO A 66 16.91 -2.86 -20.64
N VAL A 67 17.65 -3.52 -19.76
CA VAL A 67 18.48 -4.68 -20.07
C VAL A 67 18.03 -5.83 -19.18
N LEU A 68 17.40 -6.85 -19.78
CA LEU A 68 17.00 -8.07 -19.08
C LEU A 68 18.25 -8.82 -18.60
N GLN A 69 18.26 -9.17 -17.33
CA GLN A 69 19.28 -9.96 -16.66
C GLN A 69 18.78 -11.39 -16.44
N ASP A 70 19.71 -12.32 -16.26
CA ASP A 70 19.37 -13.68 -15.85
C ASP A 70 19.01 -13.70 -14.36
N SER A 71 17.75 -13.99 -14.05
CA SER A 71 17.24 -14.12 -12.68
C SER A 71 17.37 -15.56 -12.16
N GLY A 72 17.70 -16.54 -13.01
CA GLY A 72 17.65 -17.96 -12.68
C GLY A 72 16.24 -18.51 -12.44
N SER A 73 15.19 -17.72 -12.71
CA SER A 73 13.78 -18.09 -12.48
C SER A 73 12.91 -17.73 -13.69
N THR A 74 11.90 -18.56 -13.96
CA THR A 74 10.87 -18.30 -14.99
C THR A 74 9.71 -17.44 -14.51
N ASP A 75 9.67 -17.15 -13.21
CA ASP A 75 8.59 -16.41 -12.53
C ASP A 75 9.07 -15.04 -12.02
N VAL A 76 10.32 -14.68 -12.36
CA VAL A 76 10.95 -13.39 -12.02
C VAL A 76 11.61 -12.79 -13.26
N TRP A 77 11.24 -11.56 -13.60
CA TRP A 77 11.95 -10.76 -14.59
C TRP A 77 12.75 -9.67 -13.91
N TYR A 78 14.06 -9.65 -14.13
CA TYR A 78 14.97 -8.67 -13.55
C TYR A 78 15.60 -7.82 -14.67
N TYR A 79 15.41 -6.51 -14.59
CA TYR A 79 15.93 -5.52 -15.53
C TYR A 79 16.85 -4.55 -14.82
N THR A 80 17.91 -4.14 -15.50
CA THR A 80 18.65 -2.92 -15.17
C THR A 80 18.25 -1.81 -16.13
N MET A 81 18.04 -0.61 -15.60
CA MET A 81 17.61 0.58 -16.33
C MET A 81 18.66 1.67 -16.15
N ASP A 82 19.40 1.99 -17.22
CA ASP A 82 20.34 3.11 -17.21
C ASP A 82 19.60 4.45 -17.21
N ILE A 83 19.86 5.27 -16.18
CA ILE A 83 19.35 6.65 -16.03
C ILE A 83 20.44 7.72 -16.20
N GLY A 84 21.66 7.32 -16.54
CA GLY A 84 22.82 8.22 -16.67
C GLY A 84 23.50 8.58 -15.34
N SER A 85 23.25 7.81 -14.27
CA SER A 85 23.97 7.92 -13.00
C SER A 85 25.02 6.79 -12.85
N ASP A 86 25.75 6.75 -11.74
CA ASP A 86 26.83 5.77 -11.54
C ASP A 86 26.28 4.34 -11.28
N SER A 87 25.08 4.25 -10.71
CA SER A 87 24.36 2.99 -10.48
C SER A 87 23.07 2.92 -11.31
N PRO A 88 22.80 1.83 -12.06
CA PRO A 88 21.52 1.68 -12.74
C PRO A 88 20.37 1.51 -11.74
N VAL A 89 19.14 1.78 -12.18
CA VAL A 89 17.94 1.36 -11.45
C VAL A 89 17.73 -0.12 -11.71
N GLU A 90 17.48 -0.90 -10.67
CA GLU A 90 17.23 -2.33 -10.74
C GLU A 90 15.74 -2.58 -10.53
N CYS A 91 15.07 -3.21 -11.49
CA CYS A 91 13.63 -3.42 -11.48
C CYS A 91 13.28 -4.90 -11.66
N TYR A 92 12.32 -5.36 -10.87
CA TYR A 92 11.88 -6.74 -10.77
C TYR A 92 10.37 -6.81 -11.00
N ALA A 93 9.92 -7.86 -11.68
CA ALA A 93 8.52 -8.28 -11.71
C ALA A 93 8.41 -9.72 -11.23
N PHE A 94 7.53 -9.97 -10.24
CA PHE A 94 7.32 -11.27 -9.61
C PHE A 94 5.89 -11.77 -9.86
N LEU A 95 5.76 -13.07 -10.15
CA LEU A 95 4.46 -13.75 -10.12
C LEU A 95 4.11 -14.32 -8.74
N GLU A 96 5.12 -14.82 -8.03
CA GLU A 96 4.99 -15.35 -6.67
C GLU A 96 5.74 -14.42 -5.72
N PHE A 97 5.07 -13.95 -4.68
CA PHE A 97 5.58 -12.94 -3.76
C PHE A 97 4.85 -12.97 -2.42
N ASP A 98 5.52 -12.50 -1.38
CA ASP A 98 5.05 -12.49 0.02
C ASP A 98 4.31 -11.20 0.40
N GLY A 99 3.74 -10.52 -0.59
CA GLY A 99 3.16 -9.17 -0.46
C GLY A 99 4.16 -8.03 -0.77
N ALA A 100 3.63 -6.82 -0.93
CA ALA A 100 4.37 -5.65 -1.41
C ALA A 100 5.38 -5.13 -0.39
N ALA A 101 5.05 -5.13 0.92
CA ALA A 101 5.93 -4.65 1.97
C ALA A 101 7.06 -5.65 2.27
N ASN A 102 6.72 -6.93 2.45
CA ASN A 102 7.69 -7.98 2.74
C ASN A 102 8.67 -8.19 1.60
N SER A 103 8.19 -8.20 0.35
CA SER A 103 9.05 -8.40 -0.82
C SER A 103 9.92 -7.17 -1.10
N LEU A 104 9.43 -5.95 -0.88
CA LEU A 104 10.26 -4.73 -0.96
C LEU A 104 11.43 -4.80 0.01
N HIS A 105 11.15 -5.14 1.27
CA HIS A 105 12.19 -5.30 2.29
C HIS A 105 13.20 -6.39 1.90
N ALA A 106 12.75 -7.52 1.36
CA ALA A 106 13.64 -8.58 0.92
C ALA A 106 14.60 -8.13 -0.20
N ILE A 107 14.11 -7.37 -1.18
CA ILE A 107 14.94 -6.81 -2.26
C ILE A 107 15.88 -5.72 -1.76
N VAL A 108 15.45 -4.89 -0.80
CA VAL A 108 16.31 -3.92 -0.13
C VAL A 108 17.47 -4.62 0.59
N GLU A 109 17.19 -5.65 1.40
CA GLU A 109 18.25 -6.40 2.10
C GLU A 109 19.20 -7.11 1.12
N HIS A 110 18.66 -7.69 0.04
CA HIS A 110 19.49 -8.28 -1.02
C HIS A 110 20.43 -7.25 -1.66
N SER A 111 19.91 -6.05 -1.94
CA SER A 111 20.67 -4.96 -2.56
C SER A 111 21.74 -4.38 -1.63
N LEU A 112 21.48 -4.33 -0.32
CA LEU A 112 22.49 -3.97 0.68
C LEU A 112 23.65 -4.98 0.69
N GLY A 113 23.35 -6.28 0.63
CA GLY A 113 24.37 -7.32 0.49
C GLY A 113 25.19 -7.18 -0.80
N GLY A 114 24.53 -6.81 -1.91
CA GLY A 114 25.20 -6.45 -3.15
C GLY A 114 26.14 -5.25 -2.99
N ALA A 115 25.72 -4.22 -2.25
CA ALA A 115 26.56 -3.05 -1.96
C ALA A 115 27.81 -3.42 -1.16
N GLU A 116 27.70 -4.33 -0.18
CA GLU A 116 28.86 -4.86 0.56
C GLU A 116 29.85 -5.54 -0.37
N GLN A 117 29.35 -6.42 -1.25
CA GLN A 117 30.17 -7.21 -2.17
C GLN A 117 30.90 -6.32 -3.20
N ILE A 118 30.19 -5.37 -3.82
CA ILE A 118 30.75 -4.47 -4.84
C ILE A 118 31.86 -3.59 -4.23
N ASN A 119 31.67 -3.12 -3.00
CA ASN A 119 32.61 -2.23 -2.33
C ASN A 119 33.70 -2.97 -1.55
N GLY A 120 33.57 -4.29 -1.36
CA GLY A 120 34.47 -5.09 -0.52
C GLY A 120 34.51 -4.65 0.94
N LYS A 121 33.41 -4.09 1.45
CA LYS A 121 33.29 -3.50 2.79
C LYS A 121 32.02 -3.99 3.48
N PRO A 122 32.08 -4.47 4.73
CA PRO A 122 30.89 -4.93 5.44
C PRO A 122 29.98 -3.77 5.82
N LEU A 123 28.69 -4.05 5.97
CA LEU A 123 27.68 -3.14 6.48
C LEU A 123 27.99 -2.80 7.95
N SER A 124 28.23 -1.52 8.23
CA SER A 124 28.55 -1.01 9.57
C SER A 124 27.43 -0.18 10.19
N GLY A 125 26.37 0.12 9.44
CA GLY A 125 25.16 0.73 9.97
C GLY A 125 24.07 0.85 8.92
N ARG A 126 22.82 0.84 9.37
CA ARG A 126 21.62 1.05 8.54
C ARG A 126 20.59 1.88 9.30
N PHE A 127 19.86 2.72 8.60
CA PHE A 127 18.82 3.57 9.15
C PHE A 127 17.67 3.70 8.15
N THR A 128 16.43 3.65 8.65
CA THR A 128 15.27 3.99 7.83
C THR A 128 15.28 5.49 7.56
N LEU A 129 15.59 5.87 6.31
CA LEU A 129 15.71 7.26 5.91
C LEU A 129 14.35 7.86 5.58
N GLY A 130 13.52 7.13 4.84
CA GLY A 130 12.21 7.59 4.39
C GLY A 130 11.24 6.43 4.23
N LEU A 131 9.99 6.70 4.56
CA LEU A 131 8.84 5.84 4.29
C LEU A 131 7.78 6.71 3.62
N ASP A 132 7.09 6.15 2.63
CA ASP A 132 5.93 6.80 2.03
C ASP A 132 5.04 5.78 1.32
N MET A 133 3.87 6.26 0.90
CA MET A 133 3.01 5.59 -0.05
C MET A 133 2.49 6.59 -1.09
N GLY A 134 2.45 6.18 -2.35
CA GLY A 134 1.89 6.98 -3.43
C GLY A 134 1.00 6.17 -4.37
N MET A 135 0.53 6.81 -5.43
CA MET A 135 -0.32 6.21 -6.46
C MET A 135 0.33 6.36 -7.84
N ILE A 136 0.27 5.31 -8.64
CA ILE A 136 0.56 5.33 -10.09
C ILE A 136 -0.74 4.98 -10.81
N GLY A 137 -1.46 6.00 -11.26
CA GLY A 137 -2.82 5.81 -11.75
C GLY A 137 -3.72 5.34 -10.60
N ASP A 138 -4.21 4.12 -10.69
CA ASP A 138 -5.02 3.40 -9.69
C ASP A 138 -4.22 2.40 -8.85
N THR A 139 -2.91 2.25 -9.11
CA THR A 139 -2.06 1.27 -8.42
C THR A 139 -1.30 1.94 -7.27
N PRO A 140 -1.54 1.56 -6.00
CA PRO A 140 -0.74 2.05 -4.88
C PRO A 140 0.69 1.52 -4.92
N PHE A 141 1.62 2.30 -4.36
CA PHE A 141 2.99 1.86 -4.14
C PHE A 141 3.48 2.20 -2.73
N LEU A 142 4.44 1.42 -2.24
CA LEU A 142 5.20 1.69 -1.01
C LEU A 142 6.61 2.19 -1.35
N GLN A 143 7.15 3.04 -0.48
CA GLN A 143 8.55 3.46 -0.51
C GLN A 143 9.27 3.08 0.79
N LEU A 144 10.49 2.55 0.63
CA LEU A 144 11.44 2.29 1.72
C LEU A 144 12.83 2.77 1.30
N ASP A 145 13.25 3.91 1.84
CA ASP A 145 14.59 4.45 1.65
C ASP A 145 15.47 4.10 2.85
N THR A 146 16.66 3.56 2.58
CA THR A 146 17.62 3.13 3.59
C THR A 146 18.92 3.93 3.45
N LEU A 147 19.28 4.64 4.51
CA LEU A 147 20.63 5.18 4.68
C LEU A 147 21.51 4.10 5.26
N TYR A 148 22.63 3.78 4.61
CA TYR A 148 23.55 2.76 5.09
C TYR A 148 25.00 3.26 5.13
N ASN A 149 25.81 2.58 5.94
CA ASN A 149 27.25 2.78 5.99
C ASN A 149 27.99 1.46 5.74
N LEU A 150 29.10 1.52 5.02
CA LEU A 150 30.00 0.40 4.82
C LEU A 150 31.38 0.71 5.40
N GLY A 151 32.05 -0.30 5.94
CA GLY A 151 33.39 -0.18 6.49
C GLY A 151 33.45 0.61 7.80
N GLU A 152 34.65 0.71 8.37
CA GLU A 152 34.89 1.29 9.70
C GLU A 152 35.98 2.36 9.68
N GLY A 153 35.98 3.23 10.70
CA GLY A 153 37.03 4.24 10.88
C GLY A 153 37.18 5.18 9.68
N SER A 154 38.42 5.33 9.17
CA SER A 154 38.73 6.19 8.01
C SER A 154 38.24 5.63 6.67
N GLU A 155 37.82 4.36 6.64
CA GLU A 155 37.34 3.68 5.44
C GLU A 155 35.82 3.69 5.31
N LYS A 156 35.14 4.33 6.27
CA LYS A 156 33.68 4.40 6.32
C LYS A 156 33.15 5.23 5.17
N VAL A 157 32.21 4.65 4.43
CA VAL A 157 31.46 5.32 3.36
C VAL A 157 29.97 5.24 3.67
N ALA A 158 29.21 6.23 3.21
CA ALA A 158 27.76 6.26 3.33
C ALA A 158 27.11 6.07 1.96
N GLY A 159 25.93 5.47 1.92
CA GLY A 159 25.11 5.31 0.74
C GLY A 159 23.64 5.42 1.06
N VAL A 160 22.82 5.64 0.03
CA VAL A 160 21.37 5.63 0.14
C VAL A 160 20.83 4.66 -0.88
N LEU A 161 20.05 3.69 -0.40
CA LEU A 161 19.31 2.74 -1.21
C LEU A 161 17.85 3.14 -1.19
N LYS A 162 17.31 3.51 -2.35
CA LYS A 162 15.89 3.81 -2.52
C LYS A 162 15.17 2.56 -3.00
N GLY A 163 13.98 2.31 -2.50
CA GLY A 163 13.18 1.15 -2.88
C GLY A 163 11.70 1.50 -3.03
N LEU A 164 11.08 1.01 -4.10
CA LEU A 164 9.66 1.18 -4.38
C LEU A 164 9.02 -0.17 -4.75
N SER A 165 7.81 -0.45 -4.27
CA SER A 165 7.03 -1.62 -4.67
C SER A 165 5.58 -1.27 -4.99
N ALA A 166 5.02 -1.90 -6.02
CA ALA A 166 3.62 -1.74 -6.45
C ALA A 166 3.07 -3.08 -6.91
N GLN A 167 1.89 -3.45 -6.43
CA GLN A 167 1.22 -4.68 -6.82
C GLN A 167 0.12 -4.39 -7.84
N THR A 168 0.24 -4.93 -9.04
CA THR A 168 -0.81 -4.91 -10.07
C THR A 168 -1.70 -6.16 -9.95
N SER A 169 -2.66 -6.33 -10.85
CA SER A 169 -3.57 -7.49 -10.82
C SER A 169 -2.86 -8.83 -11.02
N GLN A 170 -1.76 -8.86 -11.77
CA GLN A 170 -1.08 -10.10 -12.19
C GLN A 170 0.30 -10.32 -11.57
N SER A 171 0.89 -9.29 -10.95
CA SER A 171 2.30 -9.34 -10.55
C SER A 171 2.65 -8.25 -9.54
N LEU A 172 3.80 -8.42 -8.88
CA LEU A 172 4.42 -7.41 -8.03
C LEU A 172 5.62 -6.79 -8.74
N GLN A 173 5.66 -5.47 -8.84
CA GLN A 173 6.76 -4.68 -9.38
C GLN A 173 7.57 -4.11 -8.22
N ILE A 174 8.90 -4.28 -8.25
CA ILE A 174 9.82 -3.67 -7.27
C ILE A 174 10.96 -3.02 -8.04
N CYS A 175 11.30 -1.77 -7.75
CA CYS A 175 12.54 -1.19 -8.21
C CYS A 175 13.37 -0.67 -7.04
N VAL A 176 14.69 -0.73 -7.17
CA VAL A 176 15.66 -0.16 -6.25
C VAL A 176 16.72 0.67 -6.98
N HIS A 177 17.27 1.67 -6.31
CA HIS A 177 18.36 2.47 -6.84
C HIS A 177 19.37 2.82 -5.75
N ASN A 178 20.59 2.31 -5.91
CA ASN A 178 21.66 2.44 -4.94
C ASN A 178 22.58 3.64 -5.26
N GLU A 179 22.08 4.85 -5.01
CA GLU A 179 22.83 6.09 -5.18
C GLU A 179 22.18 7.23 -4.38
N MET A 180 22.98 8.19 -3.90
CA MET A 180 22.44 9.43 -3.32
C MET A 180 21.93 10.37 -4.41
N GLY A 181 20.73 10.92 -4.20
CA GLY A 181 20.02 11.78 -5.16
C GLY A 181 19.21 10.98 -6.18
N TYR A 182 18.85 11.64 -7.28
CA TYR A 182 18.09 11.10 -8.41
C TYR A 182 16.69 10.60 -8.02
N GLN A 183 16.06 11.25 -7.05
CA GLN A 183 14.78 10.82 -6.49
C GLN A 183 13.69 10.79 -7.58
N GLN A 184 13.57 11.87 -8.36
CA GLN A 184 12.56 11.99 -9.40
C GLN A 184 12.89 11.10 -10.59
N ALA A 185 14.17 11.00 -11.00
CA ALA A 185 14.57 10.09 -12.07
C ALA A 185 14.26 8.62 -11.74
N PHE A 186 14.55 8.18 -10.51
CA PHE A 186 14.19 6.85 -10.03
C PHE A 186 12.68 6.61 -10.02
N HIS A 187 11.92 7.55 -9.44
CA HIS A 187 10.46 7.48 -9.39
C HIS A 187 9.85 7.44 -10.81
N ASP A 188 10.38 8.22 -11.75
CA ASP A 188 9.95 8.25 -13.14
C ASP A 188 10.15 6.90 -13.85
N VAL A 189 11.30 6.25 -13.64
CA VAL A 189 11.54 4.89 -14.16
C VAL A 189 10.54 3.91 -13.56
N PHE A 190 10.40 3.89 -12.23
CA PHE A 190 9.46 3.02 -11.53
C PHE A 190 8.03 3.21 -12.03
N THR A 191 7.57 4.46 -12.16
CA THR A 191 6.25 4.81 -12.69
C THR A 191 6.05 4.23 -14.08
N SER A 192 7.00 4.44 -14.99
CA SER A 192 6.90 3.90 -16.36
C SER A 192 6.92 2.38 -16.40
N PHE A 193 7.66 1.75 -15.47
CA PHE A 193 7.75 0.30 -15.35
C PHE A 193 6.42 -0.28 -14.87
N VAL A 194 5.81 0.27 -13.83
CA VAL A 194 4.49 -0.17 -13.33
C VAL A 194 3.39 0.03 -14.38
N GLN A 195 3.38 1.17 -15.07
CA GLN A 195 2.40 1.46 -16.13
C GLN A 195 2.46 0.47 -17.30
N ALA A 196 3.59 -0.20 -17.51
CA ALA A 196 3.70 -1.24 -18.53
C ALA A 196 2.82 -2.47 -18.24
N PHE A 197 2.45 -2.70 -16.98
CA PHE A 197 1.63 -3.84 -16.53
C PHE A 197 0.15 -3.50 -16.42
N THR A 198 -0.21 -2.23 -16.24
CA THR A 198 -1.63 -1.81 -16.08
C THR A 198 -2.32 -1.48 -17.39
N ALA A 199 -1.59 -1.30 -18.49
CA ALA A 199 -2.14 -0.87 -19.78
C ALA A 199 -3.23 -1.78 -20.36
N ASN A 200 -3.26 -3.06 -19.94
CA ASN A 200 -4.19 -4.07 -20.45
C ASN A 200 -5.19 -4.57 -19.39
N ASP A 201 -5.21 -3.96 -18.20
CA ASP A 201 -6.14 -4.36 -17.15
C ASP A 201 -7.53 -3.74 -17.42
N GLN A 202 -8.51 -4.59 -17.70
CA GLN A 202 -9.90 -4.19 -17.93
C GLN A 202 -10.83 -5.11 -17.15
N GLN A 203 -10.74 -5.05 -15.83
CA GLN A 203 -11.77 -5.61 -14.97
C GLN A 203 -12.84 -4.54 -14.74
N PRO A 204 -14.12 -4.78 -15.09
CA PRO A 204 -15.20 -3.88 -14.71
C PRO A 204 -15.39 -3.96 -13.19
N GLU A 205 -15.01 -2.89 -12.50
CA GLU A 205 -15.18 -2.74 -11.05
C GLU A 205 -16.50 -2.03 -10.75
N LEU A 206 -17.24 -2.53 -9.77
CA LEU A 206 -18.37 -1.82 -9.17
C LEU A 206 -17.85 -0.61 -8.39
N TYR A 207 -16.85 -0.86 -7.55
CA TYR A 207 -16.22 0.13 -6.70
C TYR A 207 -14.78 -0.30 -6.39
N GLU A 208 -13.87 0.66 -6.39
CA GLU A 208 -12.50 0.52 -5.91
C GLU A 208 -12.17 1.74 -5.06
N ALA A 209 -11.43 1.53 -3.96
CA ALA A 209 -10.79 2.60 -3.24
C ALA A 209 -9.42 2.20 -2.70
N THR A 210 -8.60 3.22 -2.43
CA THR A 210 -7.33 3.07 -1.76
C THR A 210 -7.22 4.10 -0.66
N TYR A 211 -6.78 3.63 0.51
CA TYR A 211 -6.63 4.41 1.71
C TYR A 211 -5.16 4.45 2.10
N ARG A 212 -4.64 5.66 2.33
CA ARG A 212 -3.35 5.87 2.96
C ARG A 212 -3.45 5.57 4.44
N MET A 213 -2.52 4.76 4.94
CA MET A 213 -2.36 4.49 6.37
C MET A 213 -1.23 5.34 6.94
N THR A 214 -1.51 6.07 8.03
CA THR A 214 -0.47 6.77 8.79
C THR A 214 -0.51 6.39 10.26
N ILE A 215 0.66 6.25 10.89
CA ILE A 215 0.80 6.08 12.34
C ILE A 215 1.51 7.31 12.90
N ASN A 216 0.82 8.06 13.76
CA ASN A 216 1.33 9.32 14.33
C ASN A 216 1.84 10.30 13.26
N GLY A 217 1.18 10.33 12.11
CA GLY A 217 1.54 11.18 10.96
C GLY A 217 2.51 10.55 9.97
N ILE A 218 3.25 9.49 10.35
CA ILE A 218 4.19 8.81 9.45
C ILE A 218 3.39 7.91 8.49
N PRO A 219 3.55 8.04 7.16
CA PRO A 219 2.97 7.11 6.21
C PRO A 219 3.63 5.73 6.36
N VAL A 220 2.82 4.74 6.69
CA VAL A 220 3.29 3.37 6.94
C VAL A 220 2.77 2.37 5.91
N GLY A 221 1.78 2.72 5.09
CA GLY A 221 1.19 1.76 4.18
C GLY A 221 -0.06 2.22 3.48
N TYR A 222 -0.75 1.26 2.88
CA TYR A 222 -2.06 1.44 2.28
C TYR A 222 -3.00 0.27 2.57
N SER A 223 -4.30 0.55 2.48
CA SER A 223 -5.36 -0.44 2.30
C SER A 223 -5.99 -0.24 0.93
N GLN A 224 -6.25 -1.29 0.18
CA GLN A 224 -6.96 -1.25 -1.09
C GLN A 224 -8.14 -2.21 -1.05
N GLU A 225 -9.28 -1.76 -1.56
CA GLU A 225 -10.46 -2.59 -1.76
C GLU A 225 -10.92 -2.54 -3.22
N LYS A 226 -11.34 -3.69 -3.74
CA LYS A 226 -11.97 -3.81 -5.06
C LYS A 226 -13.21 -4.67 -4.94
N HIS A 227 -14.32 -4.18 -5.45
CA HIS A 227 -15.60 -4.89 -5.50
C HIS A 227 -16.01 -5.10 -6.95
N THR A 228 -16.38 -6.33 -7.27
CA THR A 228 -16.85 -6.75 -8.60
C THR A 228 -18.14 -7.54 -8.45
N ILE A 229 -18.98 -7.52 -9.48
CA ILE A 229 -20.19 -8.34 -9.54
C ILE A 229 -19.82 -9.62 -10.30
N ASP A 230 -20.06 -10.78 -9.68
CA ASP A 230 -19.80 -12.06 -10.32
C ASP A 230 -20.97 -12.50 -11.23
N GLN A 231 -20.89 -13.72 -11.77
CA GLN A 231 -21.88 -14.24 -12.71
C GLN A 231 -23.23 -14.54 -12.07
N ASP A 232 -23.26 -14.77 -10.76
CA ASP A 232 -24.46 -15.09 -9.98
C ASP A 232 -25.11 -13.82 -9.40
N GLY A 233 -24.46 -12.66 -9.57
CA GLY A 233 -24.91 -11.36 -9.06
C GLY A 233 -24.46 -11.10 -7.63
N ASP A 234 -23.60 -11.95 -7.08
CA ASP A 234 -22.96 -11.74 -5.80
C ASP A 234 -21.78 -10.75 -5.95
N ILE A 235 -21.37 -10.16 -4.83
CA ILE A 235 -20.27 -9.21 -4.77
C ILE A 235 -19.01 -9.95 -4.32
N ALA A 236 -18.05 -10.05 -5.24
CA ALA A 236 -16.69 -10.50 -4.95
C ALA A 236 -15.84 -9.29 -4.54
N THR A 237 -15.29 -9.35 -3.33
CA THR A 237 -14.45 -8.32 -2.73
C THR A 237 -13.02 -8.82 -2.58
N VAL A 238 -12.06 -7.99 -2.97
CA VAL A 238 -10.64 -8.18 -2.69
C VAL A 238 -10.18 -7.02 -1.81
N LEU A 239 -9.71 -7.33 -0.60
CA LEU A 239 -9.02 -6.38 0.28
C LEU A 239 -7.53 -6.71 0.30
N ARG A 240 -6.69 -5.68 0.28
CA ARG A 240 -5.24 -5.81 0.37
C ARG A 240 -4.67 -4.73 1.27
N ASP A 241 -3.94 -5.15 2.29
CA ASP A 241 -3.16 -4.23 3.12
C ASP A 241 -1.67 -4.50 2.92
N ALA A 242 -0.87 -3.43 2.88
CA ALA A 242 0.58 -3.52 2.85
C ALA A 242 1.17 -2.41 3.73
N MET A 243 1.96 -2.80 4.73
CA MET A 243 2.49 -1.91 5.76
C MET A 243 3.97 -2.15 6.06
N ILE A 244 4.72 -1.06 6.20
CA ILE A 244 6.07 -1.00 6.75
C ILE A 244 6.05 -0.02 7.92
N THR A 245 6.23 -0.52 9.15
CA THR A 245 6.20 0.31 10.36
C THR A 245 7.58 0.36 11.00
N PRO A 246 8.14 1.57 11.28
CA PRO A 246 9.36 1.70 12.06
C PRO A 246 9.20 1.08 13.46
N VAL A 247 10.08 0.15 13.82
CA VAL A 247 10.18 -0.38 15.19
C VAL A 247 11.18 0.45 15.98
N ASP A 248 12.27 0.82 15.34
CA ASP A 248 13.28 1.75 15.83
C ASP A 248 13.95 2.47 14.64
N GLN A 249 15.09 3.11 14.86
CA GLN A 249 15.81 3.84 13.80
C GLN A 249 16.41 2.93 12.71
N VAL A 250 16.57 1.63 12.96
CA VAL A 250 17.33 0.68 12.13
C VAL A 250 16.52 -0.53 11.66
N ALA A 251 15.35 -0.75 12.26
CA ALA A 251 14.49 -1.90 12.01
C ALA A 251 13.05 -1.47 11.71
N VAL A 252 12.44 -2.21 10.80
CA VAL A 252 11.02 -2.07 10.43
C VAL A 252 10.30 -3.40 10.60
N SER A 253 9.04 -3.36 11.02
CA SER A 253 8.11 -4.47 10.87
C SER A 253 7.41 -4.35 9.52
N ARG A 254 7.06 -5.50 8.95
CA ARG A 254 6.36 -5.58 7.67
C ARG A 254 5.15 -6.48 7.82
N SER A 255 4.01 -6.04 7.29
CA SER A 255 2.79 -6.84 7.25
C SER A 255 2.15 -6.68 5.88
N ASP A 256 1.74 -7.79 5.29
CA ASP A 256 0.91 -7.82 4.10
C ASP A 256 -0.26 -8.77 4.38
N SER A 257 -1.48 -8.36 4.03
CA SER A 257 -2.67 -9.22 4.12
C SER A 257 -3.48 -9.16 2.83
N GLN A 258 -4.21 -10.23 2.55
CA GLN A 258 -5.23 -10.21 1.51
C GLN A 258 -6.46 -10.98 1.98
N THR A 259 -7.62 -10.35 1.81
CA THR A 259 -8.93 -10.96 2.06
C THR A 259 -9.68 -11.08 0.74
N LEU A 260 -10.25 -12.24 0.49
CA LEU A 260 -11.19 -12.52 -0.60
C LEU A 260 -12.53 -12.84 0.03
N GLU A 261 -13.56 -12.05 -0.26
CA GLU A 261 -14.91 -12.26 0.25
C GLU A 261 -15.91 -12.39 -0.88
N TRP A 262 -16.92 -13.24 -0.68
CA TRP A 262 -18.15 -13.24 -1.46
C TRP A 262 -19.29 -12.86 -0.55
N SER A 263 -20.14 -11.95 -1.01
CA SER A 263 -21.30 -11.47 -0.29
C SER A 263 -22.50 -11.30 -1.21
N ARG A 264 -23.71 -11.38 -0.65
CA ARG A 264 -24.92 -11.06 -1.40
C ARG A 264 -25.04 -9.53 -1.59
N PRO A 265 -25.86 -9.07 -2.54
CA PRO A 265 -26.14 -7.64 -2.73
C PRO A 265 -26.66 -6.89 -1.51
N ASP A 266 -27.23 -7.58 -0.52
CA ASP A 266 -27.69 -7.00 0.74
C ASP A 266 -26.56 -6.82 1.79
N GLY A 267 -25.32 -7.18 1.44
CA GLY A 267 -24.16 -7.08 2.33
C GLY A 267 -23.92 -8.29 3.21
N SER A 268 -24.76 -9.34 3.14
CA SER A 268 -24.54 -10.56 3.91
C SER A 268 -23.41 -11.41 3.34
N LEU A 269 -22.46 -11.78 4.19
CA LEU A 269 -21.34 -12.65 3.83
C LEU A 269 -21.85 -14.03 3.38
N ILE A 270 -21.19 -14.60 2.36
CA ILE A 270 -21.38 -15.97 1.89
C ILE A 270 -20.19 -16.83 2.35
N ASN A 271 -18.98 -16.37 2.04
CA ASN A 271 -17.73 -16.98 2.47
C ASN A 271 -16.58 -15.96 2.36
N ALA A 272 -15.49 -16.22 3.08
CA ALA A 272 -14.27 -15.43 2.95
C ALA A 272 -13.02 -16.29 3.15
N GLN A 273 -11.91 -15.82 2.59
CA GLN A 273 -10.57 -16.36 2.78
C GLN A 273 -9.61 -15.22 3.05
N GLU A 274 -8.73 -15.38 4.03
CA GLU A 274 -7.75 -14.37 4.41
C GLU A 274 -6.39 -15.02 4.65
N TYR A 275 -5.33 -14.30 4.33
CA TYR A 275 -4.00 -14.63 4.84
C TYR A 275 -3.26 -13.36 5.24
N THR A 276 -2.38 -13.48 6.23
CA THR A 276 -1.49 -12.42 6.70
C THR A 276 -0.05 -12.95 6.74
N ILE A 277 0.87 -12.17 6.18
CA ILE A 277 2.31 -12.43 6.18
C ILE A 277 2.98 -11.34 7.01
N GLU A 278 3.61 -11.74 8.10
CA GLU A 278 4.38 -10.85 8.96
C GLU A 278 5.86 -11.14 8.84
N ASN A 279 6.65 -10.12 8.55
CA ASN A 279 8.11 -10.19 8.51
C ASN A 279 8.68 -11.34 7.64
N GLY A 280 8.00 -11.67 6.53
CA GLY A 280 8.36 -12.71 5.57
C GLY A 280 7.94 -14.11 6.00
N GLN A 281 7.02 -14.23 6.95
CA GLN A 281 6.47 -15.50 7.42
C GLN A 281 4.96 -15.47 7.40
N LEU A 282 4.33 -16.56 6.96
CA LEU A 282 2.88 -16.73 7.04
C LEU A 282 2.46 -16.74 8.52
N ALA A 283 1.81 -15.66 8.95
CA ALA A 283 1.34 -15.48 10.32
C ALA A 283 0.00 -16.17 10.53
N SER A 284 -0.92 -16.01 9.56
CA SER A 284 -2.25 -16.60 9.59
C SER A 284 -2.75 -16.90 8.18
N GLN A 285 -3.65 -17.88 8.08
CA GLN A 285 -4.45 -18.15 6.90
C GLN A 285 -5.76 -18.78 7.35
N PHE A 286 -6.89 -18.19 6.98
CA PHE A 286 -8.21 -18.68 7.38
C PHE A 286 -9.20 -18.68 6.23
N ALA A 287 -10.20 -19.54 6.33
CA ALA A 287 -11.37 -19.55 5.48
C ALA A 287 -12.61 -19.72 6.35
N ILE A 288 -13.67 -18.99 6.02
CA ILE A 288 -14.99 -19.12 6.63
C ILE A 288 -16.03 -19.40 5.55
N SER A 289 -16.96 -20.31 5.82
CA SER A 289 -18.11 -20.57 4.94
C SER A 289 -19.31 -21.02 5.74
N SER A 290 -20.51 -20.77 5.21
CA SER A 290 -21.74 -21.28 5.81
C SER A 290 -22.03 -22.70 5.30
N ALA A 291 -22.14 -23.66 6.21
CA ALA A 291 -22.49 -25.04 5.93
C ALA A 291 -23.35 -25.61 7.07
N GLU A 292 -24.39 -26.37 6.73
CA GLU A 292 -25.29 -27.03 7.71
C GLU A 292 -25.89 -26.04 8.74
N ASP A 293 -26.34 -24.87 8.27
CA ASP A 293 -26.90 -23.79 9.10
C ASP A 293 -25.95 -23.24 10.18
N ALA A 294 -24.63 -23.37 9.97
CA ALA A 294 -23.60 -22.84 10.84
C ALA A 294 -22.41 -22.27 10.06
N TRP A 295 -21.63 -21.40 10.69
CA TRP A 295 -20.37 -20.92 10.15
C TRP A 295 -19.23 -21.86 10.52
N GLN A 296 -18.53 -22.36 9.50
CA GLN A 296 -17.36 -23.22 9.68
C GLN A 296 -16.10 -22.45 9.30
N VAL A 297 -15.11 -22.50 10.19
CA VAL A 297 -13.81 -21.87 10.02
C VAL A 297 -12.74 -22.94 9.96
N THR A 298 -11.86 -22.84 8.98
CA THR A 298 -10.67 -23.69 8.83
C THR A 298 -9.46 -22.85 8.49
N GLY A 299 -8.27 -23.25 8.94
CA GLY A 299 -7.05 -22.53 8.60
C GLY A 299 -5.90 -22.86 9.52
N GLN A 300 -4.98 -21.91 9.64
CA GLN A 300 -3.84 -21.99 10.54
C GLN A 300 -3.47 -20.63 11.11
N MET A 301 -2.97 -20.64 12.34
CA MET A 301 -2.32 -19.49 12.99
C MET A 301 -0.94 -19.92 13.46
N GLN A 302 0.10 -19.23 13.03
CA GLN A 302 1.50 -19.54 13.39
C GLN A 302 1.84 -21.03 13.15
N GLY A 303 1.37 -21.58 12.03
CA GLY A 303 1.55 -22.99 11.65
C GLY A 303 0.73 -24.02 12.45
N LYS A 304 -0.17 -23.60 13.35
CA LYS A 304 -1.08 -24.49 14.07
C LYS A 304 -2.45 -24.48 13.40
N GLU A 305 -2.96 -25.66 13.07
CA GLU A 305 -4.29 -25.82 12.50
C GLU A 305 -5.39 -25.29 13.43
N VAL A 306 -6.36 -24.62 12.83
CA VAL A 306 -7.60 -24.15 13.46
C VAL A 306 -8.77 -24.73 12.69
N SER A 307 -9.69 -25.36 13.40
CA SER A 307 -10.97 -25.83 12.87
C SER A 307 -12.04 -25.54 13.92
N ALA A 308 -13.02 -24.72 13.57
CA ALA A 308 -14.05 -24.28 14.50
C ALA A 308 -15.41 -24.16 13.81
N THR A 309 -16.47 -24.30 14.60
CA THR A 309 -17.82 -23.87 14.23
C THR A 309 -18.16 -22.69 15.13
N LEU A 310 -18.54 -21.56 14.54
CA LEU A 310 -18.89 -20.39 15.34
C LEU A 310 -20.16 -20.67 16.14
N GLU A 311 -20.24 -20.16 17.38
CA GLU A 311 -21.48 -20.19 18.15
C GLU A 311 -22.57 -19.32 17.51
N TYR A 312 -22.16 -18.23 16.85
CA TYR A 312 -23.03 -17.39 16.06
C TYR A 312 -23.37 -18.05 14.73
N ASN A 313 -24.66 -18.15 14.40
CA ASN A 313 -25.16 -18.87 13.23
C ASN A 313 -26.10 -18.03 12.33
N SER A 314 -26.13 -16.71 12.54
CA SER A 314 -26.86 -15.76 11.68
C SER A 314 -25.89 -15.13 10.67
N TRP A 315 -26.39 -14.28 9.77
CA TRP A 315 -25.59 -13.63 8.76
C TRP A 315 -24.48 -12.75 9.36
N LEU A 316 -23.32 -12.74 8.71
CA LEU A 316 -22.19 -11.87 9.05
C LEU A 316 -22.14 -10.71 8.06
N LEU A 317 -21.84 -9.51 8.55
CA LEU A 317 -21.65 -8.33 7.74
C LEU A 317 -20.33 -8.43 6.97
N SER A 318 -20.43 -8.34 5.64
CA SER A 318 -19.27 -8.33 4.75
C SER A 318 -18.66 -6.93 4.62
N SER A 319 -17.49 -6.86 4.00
CA SER A 319 -16.81 -5.60 3.71
C SER A 319 -17.64 -4.70 2.77
N PHE A 320 -18.33 -5.27 1.77
CA PHE A 320 -19.29 -4.50 0.95
C PHE A 320 -20.54 -4.10 1.76
N GLY A 321 -21.00 -4.99 2.64
CA GLY A 321 -22.12 -4.73 3.52
C GLY A 321 -21.92 -3.52 4.43
N ASN A 322 -20.68 -3.24 4.87
CA ASN A 322 -20.36 -2.04 5.61
C ASN A 322 -20.86 -0.76 4.90
N TYR A 323 -20.68 -0.64 3.58
CA TYR A 323 -21.17 0.50 2.81
C TYR A 323 -22.69 0.59 2.83
N THR A 324 -23.36 -0.53 2.56
CA THR A 324 -24.81 -0.61 2.48
C THR A 324 -25.46 -0.24 3.81
N GLU A 325 -24.99 -0.84 4.90
CA GLU A 325 -25.53 -0.62 6.25
C GLU A 325 -25.19 0.77 6.78
N THR A 326 -24.02 1.31 6.43
CA THR A 326 -23.65 2.70 6.72
C THR A 326 -24.61 3.68 6.04
N ALA A 327 -24.89 3.50 4.75
CA ALA A 327 -25.83 4.34 4.00
C ALA A 327 -27.24 4.27 4.59
N LEU A 328 -27.71 3.05 4.92
CA LEU A 328 -29.02 2.82 5.54
C LEU A 328 -29.11 3.49 6.91
N LEU A 329 -28.08 3.37 7.75
CA LEU A 329 -28.02 4.04 9.03
C LEU A 329 -28.13 5.55 8.81
N LEU A 330 -27.27 6.14 7.98
CA LEU A 330 -27.25 7.59 7.69
C LEU A 330 -28.61 8.11 7.21
N ALA A 331 -29.33 7.36 6.37
CA ALA A 331 -30.65 7.72 5.85
C ALA A 331 -31.81 7.53 6.85
N SER A 332 -31.59 6.82 7.96
CA SER A 332 -32.63 6.50 8.95
C SER A 332 -32.72 7.50 10.11
N ASP A 333 -33.79 7.43 10.91
CA ASP A 333 -33.89 8.14 12.19
C ASP A 333 -33.17 7.40 13.35
N ALA A 334 -32.62 6.20 13.10
CA ALA A 334 -31.95 5.42 14.12
C ALA A 334 -30.59 6.06 14.48
N PRO A 335 -30.24 6.17 15.78
CA PRO A 335 -28.97 6.73 16.20
C PRO A 335 -27.81 5.74 16.03
N SER A 336 -28.11 4.43 16.01
CA SER A 336 -27.13 3.38 15.91
C SER A 336 -27.71 2.11 15.28
N ALA A 337 -26.83 1.22 14.85
CA ALA A 337 -27.15 -0.12 14.38
C ALA A 337 -26.06 -1.13 14.81
N ASP A 338 -26.47 -2.36 15.09
CA ASP A 338 -25.60 -3.43 15.59
C ASP A 338 -25.52 -4.58 14.57
N TYR A 339 -24.30 -5.05 14.33
CA TYR A 339 -24.02 -6.14 13.38
C TYR A 339 -23.02 -7.12 13.97
N HIS A 340 -22.79 -8.23 13.27
CA HIS A 340 -21.73 -9.18 13.59
C HIS A 340 -20.78 -9.28 12.39
N ILE A 341 -19.48 -9.17 12.63
CA ILE A 341 -18.43 -9.35 11.62
C ILE A 341 -17.55 -10.55 12.00
N TRP A 342 -16.85 -11.12 11.02
CA TRP A 342 -15.77 -12.06 11.28
C TRP A 342 -14.43 -11.35 11.04
N LEU A 343 -13.61 -11.28 12.09
CA LEU A 343 -12.30 -10.64 12.06
C LEU A 343 -11.25 -11.63 12.55
N PRO A 344 -10.67 -12.43 11.64
CA PRO A 344 -9.90 -13.61 12.03
C PRO A 344 -8.56 -13.29 12.68
N ASP A 345 -7.97 -12.12 12.41
CA ASP A 345 -6.76 -11.66 13.09
C ASP A 345 -6.97 -11.32 14.58
N ALA A 346 -8.22 -11.03 14.99
CA ALA A 346 -8.56 -10.84 16.40
C ALA A 346 -8.91 -12.18 17.09
N ASP A 347 -9.85 -12.93 16.52
CA ASP A 347 -10.18 -14.30 16.91
C ASP A 347 -10.87 -15.01 15.73
N PRO A 348 -10.23 -15.99 15.09
CA PRO A 348 -10.82 -16.68 13.95
C PRO A 348 -12.00 -17.57 14.36
N THR A 349 -12.17 -17.87 15.65
CA THR A 349 -13.19 -18.79 16.17
C THR A 349 -14.45 -18.10 16.68
N SER A 350 -14.55 -16.78 16.53
CA SER A 350 -15.65 -15.97 17.05
C SER A 350 -16.20 -15.00 16.00
N ALA A 351 -17.51 -14.71 16.10
CA ALA A 351 -18.12 -13.55 15.45
C ALA A 351 -18.12 -12.38 16.43
N PHE A 352 -17.70 -11.20 15.97
CA PHE A 352 -17.61 -10.00 16.79
C PHE A 352 -18.83 -9.11 16.61
N SER A 353 -19.48 -8.76 17.72
CA SER A 353 -20.49 -7.70 17.71
C SER A 353 -19.83 -6.36 17.47
N VAL A 354 -20.38 -5.59 16.53
CA VAL A 354 -19.94 -4.22 16.21
C VAL A 354 -21.12 -3.29 16.23
N THR A 355 -20.88 -2.05 16.65
CA THR A 355 -21.91 -1.01 16.72
C THR A 355 -21.50 0.18 15.87
N PHE A 356 -22.39 0.58 14.96
CA PHE A 356 -22.28 1.79 14.16
C PHE A 356 -23.14 2.86 14.82
N THR A 357 -22.59 4.02 15.13
CA THR A 357 -23.28 5.11 15.82
C THR A 357 -23.11 6.42 15.07
N LYS A 358 -24.20 7.16 14.85
CA LYS A 358 -24.15 8.52 14.32
C LYS A 358 -23.56 9.46 15.36
N ILE A 359 -22.64 10.32 14.92
CA ILE A 359 -22.05 11.35 15.76
C ILE A 359 -22.14 12.71 15.05
N ASP A 360 -22.54 13.74 15.78
CA ASP A 360 -22.71 15.11 15.25
C ASP A 360 -21.62 16.07 15.76
N GLU A 361 -20.62 15.53 16.47
CA GLU A 361 -19.75 16.32 17.35
C GLU A 361 -18.42 16.72 16.70
N LEU A 362 -18.10 16.21 15.51
CA LEU A 362 -16.79 16.39 14.86
C LEU A 362 -16.93 16.84 13.40
N PRO A 363 -16.19 17.89 12.97
CA PRO A 363 -16.22 18.32 11.56
C PRO A 363 -15.66 17.27 10.59
N ASP A 364 -14.89 16.32 11.11
CA ASP A 364 -14.16 15.31 10.33
C ASP A 364 -14.66 13.88 10.55
N ALA A 365 -15.80 13.70 11.23
CA ALA A 365 -16.43 12.40 11.42
C ALA A 365 -17.93 12.55 11.66
N ASN A 366 -18.73 11.75 10.97
CA ASN A 366 -20.18 11.65 11.16
C ASN A 366 -20.63 10.29 11.71
N LEU A 367 -19.70 9.34 11.82
CA LEU A 367 -19.94 8.01 12.34
C LEU A 367 -18.83 7.54 13.28
N GLN A 368 -19.23 6.64 14.18
CA GLN A 368 -18.37 5.88 15.05
C GLN A 368 -18.63 4.39 14.85
N PHE A 369 -17.58 3.60 14.76
CA PHE A 369 -17.60 2.14 14.72
C PHE A 369 -16.88 1.61 15.96
N ASP A 370 -17.59 0.83 16.77
CA ASP A 370 -17.04 0.22 17.99
C ASP A 370 -16.90 -1.28 17.81
N LEU A 371 -15.68 -1.77 18.05
CA LEU A 371 -15.30 -3.19 18.04
C LEU A 371 -14.59 -3.51 19.36
N GLY A 372 -15.35 -4.00 20.34
CA GLY A 372 -14.82 -4.26 21.68
C GLY A 372 -14.20 -2.99 22.29
N PRO A 373 -12.88 -2.97 22.59
CA PRO A 373 -12.19 -1.78 23.10
C PRO A 373 -11.72 -0.80 22.02
N LEU A 374 -11.87 -1.16 20.73
CA LEU A 374 -11.44 -0.32 19.61
C LEU A 374 -12.60 0.56 19.16
N THR A 375 -12.31 1.85 19.00
CA THR A 375 -13.25 2.83 18.47
C THR A 375 -12.62 3.51 17.26
N LEU A 376 -13.25 3.36 16.10
CA LEU A 376 -12.95 4.08 14.88
C LEU A 376 -13.95 5.22 14.73
N LYS A 377 -13.46 6.46 14.66
CA LYS A 377 -14.30 7.60 14.26
C LYS A 377 -13.99 7.93 12.81
N TYR A 378 -15.02 8.07 11.99
CA TYR A 378 -14.83 8.24 10.56
C TYR A 378 -15.90 9.11 9.91
N LEU A 379 -15.53 9.64 8.75
CA LEU A 379 -16.41 10.34 7.84
C LEU A 379 -16.83 9.38 6.74
N ALA A 380 -18.13 9.20 6.58
CA ALA A 380 -18.73 8.53 5.42
C ALA A 380 -19.59 9.51 4.61
N THR A 381 -19.69 9.28 3.31
CA THR A 381 -20.63 10.03 2.45
C THR A 381 -22.04 9.44 2.53
N GLU A 382 -23.02 10.08 1.88
CA GLU A 382 -24.43 9.64 1.90
C GLU A 382 -24.65 8.22 1.35
N ASN A 383 -23.75 7.73 0.48
CA ASN A 383 -23.79 6.35 -0.04
C ASN A 383 -23.06 5.34 0.85
N GLY A 384 -22.61 5.76 2.04
CA GLY A 384 -21.86 4.95 2.99
C GLY A 384 -20.35 4.86 2.73
N SER A 385 -19.82 5.39 1.63
CA SER A 385 -18.39 5.34 1.29
C SER A 385 -17.54 6.05 2.34
N PHE A 386 -16.51 5.36 2.84
CA PHE A 386 -15.53 5.87 3.80
C PHE A 386 -14.63 6.92 3.13
N GLU A 387 -14.43 8.05 3.80
CA GLU A 387 -13.54 9.12 3.33
C GLU A 387 -12.24 9.17 4.14
N LYS A 388 -12.36 9.14 5.46
CA LYS A 388 -11.24 9.18 6.40
C LYS A 388 -11.68 8.78 7.79
N GLY A 389 -10.75 8.30 8.60
CA GLY A 389 -11.03 7.97 9.99
C GLY A 389 -9.76 7.72 10.80
N SER A 390 -9.90 7.64 12.12
CA SER A 390 -8.77 7.31 12.99
C SER A 390 -9.14 6.37 14.13
N ILE A 391 -8.16 5.55 14.50
CA ILE A 391 -8.18 4.64 15.64
C ILE A 391 -7.04 5.05 16.57
N ALA A 392 -7.36 5.34 17.82
CA ALA A 392 -6.36 5.66 18.84
C ALA A 392 -6.18 4.47 19.80
N GLN A 393 -4.98 3.93 19.88
CA GLN A 393 -4.67 2.81 20.76
C GLN A 393 -3.26 2.96 21.37
N GLY A 394 -3.16 2.85 22.70
CA GLY A 394 -1.86 2.73 23.38
C GLY A 394 -0.88 3.90 23.17
N GLY A 395 -1.37 5.10 22.84
CA GLY A 395 -0.55 6.27 22.54
C GLY A 395 -0.13 6.41 21.07
N ALA A 396 -0.56 5.49 20.21
CA ALA A 396 -0.48 5.61 18.76
C ALA A 396 -1.85 5.98 18.18
N GLU A 397 -1.84 6.78 17.12
CA GLU A 397 -3.00 7.08 16.30
C GLU A 397 -2.77 6.53 14.88
N LEU A 398 -3.57 5.54 14.49
CA LEU A 398 -3.67 5.08 13.11
C LEU A 398 -4.73 5.94 12.40
N LYS A 399 -4.37 6.56 11.29
CA LYS A 399 -5.33 7.24 10.41
C LYS A 399 -5.40 6.55 9.07
N LEU A 400 -6.62 6.44 8.55
CA LEU A 400 -6.91 6.06 7.19
C LEU A 400 -7.50 7.27 6.45
N GLU A 401 -6.99 7.55 5.26
CA GLU A 401 -7.49 8.62 4.40
C GLU A 401 -7.61 8.12 2.96
N LYS A 402 -8.78 8.28 2.35
CA LYS A 402 -9.01 7.87 0.96
C LYS A 402 -8.19 8.75 0.02
N VAL A 403 -7.29 8.12 -0.73
CA VAL A 403 -6.42 8.80 -1.71
C VAL A 403 -6.82 8.50 -3.16
N TYR A 404 -7.59 7.44 -3.37
CA TYR A 404 -8.11 7.06 -4.68
C TYR A 404 -9.49 6.43 -4.53
N SER A 405 -10.37 6.68 -5.51
CA SER A 405 -11.60 5.91 -5.66
C SER A 405 -12.11 5.92 -7.10
N LYS A 406 -12.84 4.88 -7.46
CA LYS A 406 -13.50 4.71 -8.76
C LYS A 406 -14.79 3.93 -8.57
N GLY A 407 -15.83 4.31 -9.30
CA GLY A 407 -17.16 3.71 -9.14
C GLY A 407 -17.87 4.19 -7.86
N GLN A 408 -18.88 3.45 -7.42
CA GLN A 408 -19.67 3.74 -6.21
C GLN A 408 -20.07 2.41 -5.55
N PRO A 409 -20.06 2.29 -4.21
CA PRO A 409 -20.42 1.06 -3.52
C PRO A 409 -21.95 0.90 -3.42
N VAL A 410 -22.65 1.01 -4.56
CA VAL A 410 -24.11 0.93 -4.64
C VAL A 410 -24.48 0.01 -5.79
N MET A 411 -25.37 -0.95 -5.52
CA MET A 411 -25.87 -1.85 -6.56
C MET A 411 -26.61 -1.08 -7.66
N PRO A 412 -26.38 -1.40 -8.96
CA PRO A 412 -26.99 -0.72 -10.10
C PRO A 412 -28.53 -0.75 -10.19
#